data_AF-Q02820-F1
#
_entry.id   AF-Q02820-F1
#
_cell.length_a   1.000
_cell.length_b   1.000
_cell.length_c   1.000
_cell.angle_alpha   90.00
_cell.angle_beta   90.00
_cell.angle_gamma   90.00
#
_symmetry.space_group_name_H-M   'P 1'
#
loop_
_entity.id
_entity.type
_entity.pdbx_description
1 polymer ?
#
loop_
_entity_poly.entity_id
_entity_poly.type
_entity_poly.pdbx_seq_one_letter_code
_entity_poly.pdbx_strand_id
1 'polypeptide(L)' 'MVQYAPFLLGKFSDPLLAIMVGCLSYYVYERKMGRPQGHHLHELIKKRWDDRK' A
#
# COMPACT_ATOMS: atom_id res chain seq x y z
N MET A 1 17.11 -13.41 -25.32
CA MET A 1 16.70 -14.02 -24.04
C MET A 1 16.57 -12.91 -23.00
N VAL A 2 15.37 -12.66 -22.47
CA VAL A 2 15.18 -11.64 -21.43
C VAL A 2 15.81 -12.18 -20.16
N GLN A 3 16.86 -11.53 -19.67
CA GLN A 3 17.45 -11.87 -18.37
C GLN A 3 16.44 -11.47 -17.31
N TYR A 4 15.92 -12.45 -16.55
CA TYR A 4 15.16 -12.15 -15.36
C TYR A 4 16.11 -11.45 -14.39
N ALA A 5 15.74 -10.26 -13.94
CA ALA A 5 16.47 -9.59 -12.87
C ALA A 5 16.52 -10.54 -11.66
N PRO A 6 17.69 -10.76 -11.04
CA PRO A 6 17.76 -11.52 -9.80
C PRO A 6 16.86 -10.86 -8.76
N PHE A 7 16.15 -11.67 -7.96
CA PHE A 7 15.36 -11.16 -6.84
C PHE A 7 16.28 -10.32 -5.93
N LEU A 8 15.88 -9.09 -5.59
CA LEU A 8 16.74 -8.17 -4.83
C LEU A 8 16.88 -8.62 -3.37
N LEU A 9 15.76 -8.99 -2.74
CA LEU A 9 15.70 -9.43 -1.34
C LEU A 9 15.31 -10.91 -1.24
N GLY A 10 14.63 -11.44 -2.26
CA GLY A 10 14.19 -12.83 -2.31
C GLY A 10 12.84 -13.00 -3.00
N LYS A 11 12.56 -14.23 -3.47
CA LYS A 11 11.36 -14.54 -4.28
C LYS A 11 10.03 -14.17 -3.63
N PHE A 12 9.94 -14.24 -2.30
CA PHE A 12 8.73 -13.91 -1.54
C PHE A 12 8.77 -12.52 -0.90
N SER A 13 9.96 -12.06 -0.53
CA SER A 13 10.15 -10.73 0.06
C SER A 13 9.95 -9.62 -0.97
N ASP A 14 10.34 -9.83 -2.23
CA ASP A 14 10.22 -8.80 -3.26
C ASP A 14 8.75 -8.37 -3.49
N PRO A 15 7.79 -9.28 -3.69
CA PRO A 15 6.37 -8.90 -3.79
C PRO A 15 5.83 -8.28 -2.50
N LEU A 16 6.20 -8.81 -1.34
CA LEU A 16 5.74 -8.28 -0.05
C LEU A 16 6.24 -6.85 0.15
N LEU A 17 7.52 -6.60 -0.10
CA LEU A 17 8.12 -5.28 -0.02
C LEU A 17 7.49 -4.33 -1.04
N ALA A 18 7.28 -4.78 -2.29
CA ALA A 18 6.62 -3.97 -3.31
C ALA A 18 5.22 -3.52 -2.87
N ILE A 19 4.42 -4.41 -2.27
CA ILE A 19 3.11 -4.07 -1.71
C ILE A 19 3.26 -3.08 -0.57
N MET A 20 4.19 -3.30 0.37
CA MET A 20 4.41 -2.38 1.50
C MET A 20 4.83 -0.98 1.05
N VAL A 21 5.75 -0.89 0.08
CA VAL A 21 6.21 0.37 -0.51
C VAL A 21 5.06 1.07 -1.23
N GLY A 22 4.22 0.33 -1.96
CA GLY A 22 3.00 0.83 -2.56
C GLY A 22 2.04 1.44 -1.53
N CYS A 23 1.71 0.69 -0.47
CA CYS A 23 0.86 1.19 0.62
C CYS A 23 1.45 2.42 1.31
N LEU A 24 2.76 2.41 1.61
CA LEU A 24 3.42 3.51 2.29
C LEU A 24 3.47 4.77 1.42
N SER A 25 3.79 4.63 0.13
CA SER A 25 3.81 5.74 -0.82
C SER A 25 2.45 6.43 -0.92
N TYR A 26 1.37 5.64 -0.93
CA TYR A 26 0.01 6.17 -0.92
C TYR A 26 -0.30 6.89 0.41
N TYR A 27 0.09 6.32 1.55
CA TYR A 27 -0.09 6.97 2.85
C TYR A 27 0.62 8.32 2.93
N VAL A 28 1.87 8.39 2.43
CA VAL A 28 2.63 9.64 2.35
C VAL A 28 1.97 10.65 1.40
N TYR A 29 1.44 10.19 0.26
CA TYR A 29 0.66 11.02 -0.65
C TYR A 29 -0.54 11.66 0.07
N GLU A 30 -1.33 10.87 0.78
CA GLU A 30 -2.50 11.38 1.51
C GLU A 30 -2.12 12.44 2.56
N ARG A 31 -1.02 12.21 3.28
CA ARG A 31 -0.51 13.14 4.28
C ARG A 31 -0.05 14.46 3.64
N LYS A 32 0.59 14.40 2.46
CA LYS A 32 1.05 15.59 1.72
C LYS A 32 -0.11 16.39 1.14
N MET A 33 -1.16 15.72 0.68
CA MET A 33 -2.35 16.37 0.13
C MET A 33 -3.24 17.01 1.21
N GLY A 34 -2.92 16.86 2.50
CA GLY A 34 -3.71 17.42 3.58
C GLY A 34 -5.14 16.87 3.60
N ARG A 35 -5.31 15.58 3.25
CA ARG A 35 -6.62 14.94 3.22
C ARG A 35 -7.29 15.09 4.59
N PRO A 36 -8.57 15.52 4.66
CA PRO A 36 -9.26 15.67 5.93
C PRO A 36 -9.30 14.35 6.71
N GLN A 37 -9.21 14.45 8.04
CA GLN A 37 -9.40 13.31 8.93
C GLN A 37 -10.76 12.64 8.66
N GLY A 38 -10.83 11.31 8.72
CA GLY A 38 -12.01 10.53 8.34
C GLY A 38 -12.10 10.16 6.85
N HIS A 39 -11.29 10.77 5.97
CA HIS A 39 -11.27 10.48 4.53
C HIS A 39 -10.02 9.73 4.10
N HIS A 40 -9.22 9.23 5.03
CA HIS A 40 -8.07 8.42 4.65
C HIS A 40 -8.50 7.06 4.12
N LEU A 41 -7.70 6.48 3.21
CA LEU A 41 -8.08 5.21 2.58
C LEU A 41 -8.29 4.10 3.62
N HIS A 42 -7.45 4.05 4.65
CA HIS A 42 -7.59 3.07 5.74
C HIS A 42 -8.89 3.25 6.54
N GLU A 43 -9.35 4.49 6.76
CA GLU A 43 -10.60 4.80 7.45
C GLU A 43 -11.80 4.42 6.58
N LEU A 44 -11.75 4.69 5.28
CA LEU A 44 -12.78 4.31 4.32
C LEU A 44 -12.91 2.79 4.19
N ILE A 45 -11.78 2.07 4.17
CA ILE A 45 -11.75 0.61 4.16
C ILE A 45 -12.35 0.06 5.46
N LYS A 46 -11.94 0.61 6.61
CA LYS A 46 -12.48 0.21 7.92
C LYS A 46 -13.99 0.46 8.00
N LYS A 47 -14.46 1.64 7.59
CA LYS A 47 -15.88 1.97 7.54
C LYS A 47 -16.67 0.96 6.71
N ARG A 48 -16.17 0.64 5.51
CA ARG A 48 -16.80 -0.38 4.64
C ARG A 48 -16.78 -1.78 5.26
N TRP A 49 -15.71 -2.12 5.99
CA TRP A 49 -15.62 -3.40 6.68
C TRP A 49 -16.64 -3.50 7.81
N ASP A 50 -16.75 -2.43 8.61
CA ASP A 50 -17.70 -2.33 9.72
C ASP A 50 -19.15 -2.30 9.20
N ASP A 51 -19.45 -1.60 8.10
CA ASP A 51 -20.79 -1.57 7.47
C ASP A 51 -21.22 -2.94 6.90
N ARG A 52 -20.28 -3.87 6.66
CA ARG A 52 -20.59 -5.23 6.19
C ARG A 52 -20.82 -6.24 7.31
N LYS A 53 -20.55 -5.87 8.56
CA LYS A 53 -20.76 -6.72 9.73
C LYS A 53 -22.16 -6.51 10.31
#